data_AF-A0A1V2P976-F1
#
_entry.id   AF-A0A1V2P976-F1
#
_cell.length_a   1.000
_cell.length_b   1.000
_cell.length_c   1.000
_cell.angle_alpha   90.00
_cell.angle_beta   90.00
_cell.angle_gamma   90.00
#
_symmetry.space_group_name_H-M   'P 1'
#
loop_
_entity.id
_entity.type
_entity.pdbx_description
1 polymer ?
#
loop_
_entity_poly.entity_id
_entity_poly.type
_entity_poly.pdbx_seq_one_letter_code
_entity_poly.pdbx_strand_id
1 'polypeptide(L)'
;MKTQDRPLDEDDLAMADFAEVRDWTAVAGPDSDATGPAVVTALVNRVMAATGWTPWPLEPGETIDDGSASWGFTTRRGTTMVVFDGLVFSDCRNSGWSAYQIGPDDIAEAEAGLDEHWPAHLALARKHWGEPDYVGDETDPDFLDAWGPGAGADRRHLAVWVRPGAQFHLFSNKPTKDPLTPAVGVNYAVYID
;
A
#
# COMPACT_ATOMS: atom_id res chain seq x y z
N MET A 1 16.24 12.17 14.35
CA MET A 1 15.58 11.63 13.13
C MET A 1 16.12 12.27 11.84
N LYS A 2 15.91 11.64 10.68
CA LYS A 2 16.04 12.24 9.34
C LYS A 2 14.68 12.25 8.63
N THR A 3 14.48 13.23 7.78
CA THR A 3 13.28 13.32 6.94
C THR A 3 13.63 13.27 5.46
N GLN A 4 12.63 12.90 4.69
CA GLN A 4 12.65 12.89 3.25
C GLN A 4 11.31 13.41 2.78
N ASP A 5 11.35 14.36 1.84
CA ASP A 5 10.16 14.91 1.19
C ASP A 5 10.38 14.83 -0.33
N ARG A 6 9.63 13.96 -0.98
CA ARG A 6 9.73 13.69 -2.42
C ARG A 6 8.43 14.09 -3.13
N PRO A 7 8.49 14.43 -4.42
CA PRO A 7 7.28 14.70 -5.21
C PRO A 7 6.31 13.51 -5.21
N LEU A 8 5.01 13.78 -5.25
CA LEU A 8 3.95 12.76 -5.32
C LEU A 8 3.66 12.27 -6.74
N ASP A 9 4.52 12.56 -7.71
CA ASP A 9 4.27 12.22 -9.12
C ASP A 9 4.19 10.69 -9.31
N GLU A 10 5.03 9.92 -8.63
CA GLU A 10 4.97 8.45 -8.68
C GLU A 10 3.70 7.91 -8.01
N ASP A 11 3.28 8.51 -6.90
CA ASP A 11 2.04 8.15 -6.22
C ASP A 11 0.81 8.48 -7.09
N ASP A 12 0.83 9.61 -7.81
CA ASP A 12 -0.26 10.01 -8.71
C ASP A 12 -0.47 8.95 -9.81
N LEU A 13 0.63 8.45 -10.38
CA LEU A 13 0.60 7.40 -11.40
C LEU A 13 0.12 6.06 -10.81
N ALA A 14 0.64 5.67 -9.64
CA ALA A 14 0.28 4.43 -8.99
C ALA A 14 -1.19 4.40 -8.57
N MET A 15 -1.70 5.48 -7.97
CA MET A 15 -3.10 5.59 -7.59
C MET A 15 -4.02 5.57 -8.81
N ALA A 16 -3.60 6.18 -9.93
CA ALA A 16 -4.31 6.07 -11.20
C ALA A 16 -4.35 4.62 -11.74
N ASP A 17 -3.23 3.89 -11.64
CA ASP A 17 -3.16 2.49 -12.08
C ASP A 17 -4.05 1.57 -11.24
N PHE A 18 -4.15 1.78 -9.92
CA PHE A 18 -5.11 1.05 -9.08
C PHE A 18 -6.56 1.35 -9.47
N ALA A 19 -6.87 2.59 -9.84
CA ALA A 19 -8.22 2.98 -10.26
C ALA A 19 -8.65 2.34 -11.60
N GLU A 20 -7.72 1.89 -12.44
CA GLU A 20 -8.05 1.21 -13.71
C GLU A 20 -8.57 -0.21 -13.52
N VAL A 21 -8.24 -0.87 -12.40
CA VAL A 21 -8.73 -2.21 -12.08
C VAL A 21 -10.16 -2.09 -11.55
N ARG A 22 -11.12 -2.44 -12.41
CA ARG A 22 -12.56 -2.28 -12.10
C ARG A 22 -13.14 -3.39 -11.25
N ASP A 23 -12.53 -4.56 -11.28
CA ASP A 23 -12.98 -5.76 -10.56
C ASP A 23 -11.75 -6.47 -9.99
N TRP A 24 -11.59 -6.38 -8.67
CA TRP A 24 -10.46 -6.97 -7.96
C TRP A 24 -10.69 -8.44 -7.62
N THR A 25 -11.93 -8.94 -7.71
CA THR A 25 -12.21 -10.37 -7.50
C THR A 25 -11.50 -11.26 -8.53
N ALA A 26 -11.24 -10.72 -9.73
CA ALA A 26 -10.47 -11.39 -10.77
C ALA A 26 -8.95 -11.42 -10.49
N VAL A 27 -8.47 -10.58 -9.56
CA VAL A 27 -7.08 -10.51 -9.11
C VAL A 27 -6.85 -11.36 -7.86
N ALA A 28 -7.91 -11.58 -7.05
CA ALA A 28 -7.89 -12.38 -5.83
C ALA A 28 -7.34 -13.78 -6.06
N GLY A 29 -6.46 -14.21 -5.16
CA GLY A 29 -5.96 -15.57 -5.09
C GLY A 29 -6.46 -16.31 -3.85
N PRO A 30 -6.06 -17.58 -3.68
CA PRO A 30 -6.39 -18.34 -2.49
C PRO A 30 -5.76 -17.72 -1.23
N ASP A 31 -6.54 -17.65 -0.14
CA ASP A 31 -6.01 -17.37 1.19
C ASP A 31 -5.21 -18.57 1.69
N SER A 32 -3.89 -18.53 1.47
CA SER A 32 -2.98 -19.62 1.82
C SER A 32 -1.54 -19.15 2.00
N ASP A 33 -0.77 -19.91 2.77
CA ASP A 33 0.68 -19.71 2.95
C ASP A 33 1.52 -20.43 1.87
N ALA A 34 0.91 -20.76 0.72
CA ALA A 34 1.59 -21.49 -0.34
C ALA A 34 2.62 -20.59 -1.05
N THR A 35 3.79 -21.16 -1.39
CA THR A 35 4.86 -20.46 -2.09
C THR A 35 5.40 -21.27 -3.27
N GLY A 36 6.24 -20.64 -4.07
CA GLY A 36 7.05 -21.28 -5.10
C GLY A 36 6.53 -21.14 -6.52
N PRO A 37 7.19 -21.80 -7.49
CA PRO A 37 7.00 -21.56 -8.92
C PRO A 37 5.55 -21.72 -9.41
N ALA A 38 4.82 -22.71 -8.90
CA ALA A 38 3.44 -22.96 -9.29
C ALA A 38 2.49 -21.84 -8.81
N VAL A 39 2.70 -21.35 -7.59
CA VAL A 39 1.90 -20.26 -7.00
C VAL A 39 2.13 -18.97 -7.79
N VAL A 40 3.39 -18.60 -8.00
CA VAL A 40 3.75 -17.39 -8.77
C VAL A 40 3.26 -17.48 -10.21
N THR A 41 3.37 -18.64 -10.87
CA THR A 41 2.87 -18.80 -12.24
C THR A 41 1.35 -18.61 -12.31
N ALA A 42 0.60 -19.15 -11.34
CA ALA A 42 -0.85 -18.95 -11.26
C ALA A 42 -1.22 -17.48 -11.01
N LEU A 43 -0.53 -16.83 -10.07
CA LEU A 43 -0.68 -15.41 -9.76
C LEU A 43 -0.41 -14.55 -11.00
N VAL A 44 0.72 -14.76 -11.68
CA VAL A 44 1.10 -14.01 -12.90
C VAL A 44 0.03 -14.10 -13.98
N ASN A 45 -0.43 -15.32 -14.29
CA ASN A 45 -1.45 -15.51 -15.32
C ASN A 45 -2.76 -14.80 -14.97
N ARG A 46 -3.18 -14.86 -13.70
CA ARG A 46 -4.41 -14.25 -13.21
C ARG A 46 -4.34 -12.72 -13.27
N VAL A 47 -3.29 -12.13 -12.73
CA VAL A 47 -3.07 -10.67 -12.73
C VAL A 47 -3.00 -10.15 -14.16
N MET A 48 -2.22 -10.80 -15.04
CA MET A 48 -2.12 -10.41 -16.45
C MET A 48 -3.48 -10.41 -17.15
N ALA A 49 -4.30 -11.43 -16.91
CA ALA A 49 -5.62 -11.54 -17.52
C ALA A 49 -6.59 -10.45 -17.03
N ALA A 50 -6.51 -10.07 -15.75
CA ALA A 50 -7.40 -9.09 -15.14
C ALA A 50 -6.99 -7.63 -15.42
N THR A 51 -5.70 -7.33 -15.47
CA THR A 51 -5.20 -5.94 -15.50
C THR A 51 -4.49 -5.57 -16.80
N GLY A 52 -3.96 -6.56 -17.53
CA GLY A 52 -3.08 -6.33 -18.67
C GLY A 52 -1.71 -5.76 -18.29
N TRP A 53 -1.33 -5.79 -17.01
CA TRP A 53 0.03 -5.42 -16.58
C TRP A 53 1.05 -6.45 -17.05
N THR A 54 2.29 -6.00 -17.24
CA THR A 54 3.38 -6.86 -17.73
C THR A 54 4.16 -7.41 -16.54
N PRO A 55 4.29 -8.73 -16.35
CA PRO A 55 5.08 -9.28 -15.25
C PRO A 55 6.55 -8.94 -15.45
N TRP A 56 7.28 -8.79 -14.34
CA TRP A 56 8.73 -8.67 -14.40
C TRP A 56 9.33 -9.90 -15.09
N PRO A 57 10.28 -9.69 -16.02
CA PRO A 57 10.93 -10.78 -16.69
C PRO A 57 11.86 -11.50 -15.71
N LEU A 58 11.96 -12.81 -15.84
CA LEU A 58 13.09 -13.57 -15.31
C LEU A 58 14.31 -13.34 -16.20
N GLU A 59 15.46 -13.08 -15.61
CA GLU A 59 16.72 -13.05 -16.36
C GLU A 59 17.08 -14.46 -16.87
N PRO A 60 17.91 -14.57 -17.94
CA PRO A 60 18.35 -15.87 -18.43
C PRO A 60 19.04 -16.71 -17.34
N GLY A 61 18.44 -17.84 -17.01
CA GLY A 61 18.93 -18.75 -15.96
C GLY A 61 18.34 -18.50 -14.57
N GLU A 62 17.53 -17.47 -14.41
CA GLU A 62 16.77 -17.21 -13.19
C GLU A 62 15.54 -18.12 -13.12
N THR A 63 15.24 -18.60 -11.92
CA THR A 63 14.03 -19.37 -11.61
C THR A 63 13.30 -18.70 -10.47
N ILE A 64 11.97 -18.83 -10.46
CA ILE A 64 11.16 -18.41 -9.31
C ILE A 64 11.65 -19.18 -8.08
N ASP A 65 11.93 -18.45 -7.00
CA ASP A 65 12.36 -19.02 -5.72
C ASP A 65 11.22 -19.79 -5.03
N ASP A 66 11.56 -20.90 -4.36
CA ASP A 66 10.59 -21.77 -3.69
C ASP A 66 9.84 -21.07 -2.54
N GLY A 67 10.40 -19.99 -1.98
CA GLY A 67 9.79 -19.14 -0.96
C GLY A 67 9.01 -17.94 -1.51
N SER A 68 8.95 -17.74 -2.84
CA SER A 68 8.23 -16.62 -3.44
C SER A 68 6.71 -16.80 -3.33
N ALA A 69 6.02 -15.79 -2.79
CA ALA A 69 4.55 -15.71 -2.71
C ALA A 69 3.96 -14.53 -3.52
N SER A 70 4.83 -13.72 -4.13
CA SER A 70 4.45 -12.51 -4.85
C SER A 70 5.20 -12.39 -6.16
N TRP A 71 4.71 -11.51 -7.04
CA TRP A 71 5.43 -11.13 -8.25
C TRP A 71 5.34 -9.62 -8.51
N GLY A 72 6.36 -9.09 -9.18
CA GLY A 72 6.39 -7.71 -9.65
C GLY A 72 5.75 -7.56 -11.03
N PHE A 73 5.05 -6.45 -11.25
CA PHE A 73 4.42 -6.10 -12.52
C PHE A 73 4.70 -4.65 -12.86
N THR A 74 4.76 -4.36 -14.15
CA THR A 74 4.84 -3.00 -14.68
C THR A 74 3.51 -2.64 -15.35
N THR A 75 2.91 -1.53 -14.91
CA THR A 75 1.67 -0.99 -15.47
C THR A 75 1.94 -0.27 -16.80
N ARG A 76 0.87 0.18 -17.48
CA ARG A 76 1.01 0.97 -18.72
C ARG A 76 1.68 2.33 -18.49
N ARG A 77 1.59 2.87 -17.27
CA ARG A 77 2.24 4.13 -16.87
C ARG A 77 3.70 3.93 -16.44
N GLY A 78 4.20 2.70 -16.42
CA GLY A 78 5.56 2.39 -15.96
C GLY A 78 5.69 2.26 -14.45
N THR A 79 4.58 2.20 -13.71
CA THR A 79 4.59 1.97 -12.26
C THR A 79 4.93 0.52 -11.98
N THR A 80 5.77 0.27 -10.98
CA THR A 80 5.98 -1.07 -10.42
C THR A 80 4.89 -1.38 -9.39
N MET A 81 4.19 -2.48 -9.59
CA MET A 81 3.24 -3.06 -8.64
C MET A 81 3.77 -4.39 -8.12
N VAL A 82 3.72 -4.61 -6.81
CA VAL A 82 4.00 -5.90 -6.19
C VAL A 82 2.68 -6.52 -5.79
N VAL A 83 2.42 -7.75 -6.26
CA VAL A 83 1.15 -8.44 -6.07
C VAL A 83 1.37 -9.75 -5.33
N PHE A 84 0.60 -9.93 -4.26
CA PHE A 84 0.34 -11.18 -3.55
C PHE A 84 -1.10 -11.62 -3.85
N ASP A 85 -1.49 -12.83 -3.43
CA ASP A 85 -2.85 -13.32 -3.64
C ASP A 85 -3.94 -12.45 -2.96
N GLY A 86 -3.62 -11.77 -1.85
CA GLY A 86 -4.55 -10.91 -1.09
C GLY A 86 -4.11 -9.44 -0.95
N LEU A 87 -3.04 -9.00 -1.61
CA LEU A 87 -2.47 -7.66 -1.40
C LEU A 87 -1.76 -7.15 -2.66
N VAL A 88 -1.97 -5.87 -2.98
CA VAL A 88 -1.18 -5.14 -3.98
C VAL A 88 -0.71 -3.83 -3.42
N PHE A 89 0.56 -3.50 -3.64
CA PHE A 89 1.12 -2.17 -3.37
C PHE A 89 2.07 -1.74 -4.48
N SER A 90 2.33 -0.45 -4.58
CA SER A 90 3.29 0.10 -5.54
C SER A 90 4.69 0.18 -4.92
N ASP A 91 5.71 -0.16 -5.71
CA ASP A 91 7.12 0.14 -5.36
C ASP A 91 7.49 1.54 -5.89
N CYS A 92 6.83 2.56 -5.33
CA CYS A 92 7.12 3.96 -5.62
C CYS A 92 8.35 4.39 -4.81
N ARG A 93 9.51 4.41 -5.47
CA ARG A 93 10.76 4.80 -4.82
C ARG A 93 10.68 6.22 -4.31
N ASN A 94 9.99 7.09 -5.04
CA ASN A 94 9.78 8.49 -4.69
C ASN A 94 8.37 8.73 -4.15
N SER A 95 8.01 8.04 -3.07
CA SER A 95 6.69 8.19 -2.44
C SER A 95 6.74 9.22 -1.30
N GLY A 96 6.33 10.45 -1.62
CA GLY A 96 6.03 11.51 -0.67
C GLY A 96 6.99 11.72 0.49
N TRP A 97 6.39 11.99 1.65
CA TRP A 97 7.11 12.28 2.89
C TRP A 97 7.33 11.04 3.73
N SER A 98 8.53 10.91 4.29
CA SER A 98 8.86 9.91 5.30
C SER A 98 9.88 10.43 6.32
N ALA A 99 9.87 9.79 7.48
CA ALA A 99 10.84 9.95 8.54
C ALA A 99 11.52 8.62 8.82
N TYR A 100 12.83 8.63 9.07
CA TYR A 100 13.62 7.43 9.33
C TYR A 100 14.80 7.72 10.26
N GLN A 101 15.41 6.67 10.79
CA GLN A 101 16.37 6.80 11.91
C GLN A 101 15.72 7.53 13.10
N ILE A 102 14.47 7.17 13.38
CA ILE A 102 13.69 7.71 14.49
C ILE A 102 14.26 7.13 15.79
N GLY A 103 14.63 8.03 16.71
CA GLY A 103 14.95 7.70 18.09
C GLY A 103 13.76 7.94 19.03
N PRO A 104 13.84 7.49 20.29
CA PRO A 104 12.74 7.63 21.25
C PRO A 104 12.26 9.06 21.52
N ASP A 105 13.11 10.07 21.29
CA ASP A 105 12.79 11.48 21.48
C ASP A 105 12.20 12.14 20.23
N ASP A 106 12.23 11.47 19.09
CA ASP A 106 11.77 12.00 17.80
C ASP A 106 10.27 11.75 17.52
N ILE A 107 9.56 11.03 18.40
CA ILE A 107 8.17 10.59 18.15
C ILE A 107 7.23 11.76 17.83
N ALA A 108 7.23 12.81 18.65
CA ALA A 108 6.36 13.96 18.43
C ALA A 108 6.68 14.69 17.11
N GLU A 109 7.95 14.70 16.70
CA GLU A 109 8.36 15.29 15.42
C GLU A 109 7.90 14.43 14.24
N ALA A 110 7.99 13.10 14.36
CA ALA A 110 7.50 12.17 13.36
C ALA A 110 5.97 12.24 13.20
N GLU A 111 5.25 12.33 14.31
CA GLU A 111 3.79 12.54 14.36
C GLU A 111 3.38 13.84 13.65
N ALA A 112 4.04 14.95 13.96
CA ALA A 112 3.76 16.24 13.33
C ALA A 112 4.01 16.23 11.81
N GLY A 113 5.08 15.56 11.37
CA GLY A 113 5.35 15.41 9.94
C GLY A 113 4.29 14.56 9.21
N LEU A 114 3.78 13.50 9.86
CA LEU A 114 2.67 12.74 9.30
C LEU A 114 1.41 13.60 9.14
N ASP A 115 1.06 14.42 10.14
CA ASP A 115 -0.10 15.31 10.08
C ASP A 115 0.02 16.36 8.97
N GLU A 116 1.22 16.90 8.78
CA GLU A 116 1.48 17.93 7.76
C GLU A 116 1.32 17.36 6.34
N HIS A 117 1.81 16.15 6.10
CA HIS A 117 1.90 15.59 4.74
C HIS A 117 0.74 14.63 4.37
N TRP A 118 -0.03 14.17 5.35
CA TRP A 118 -1.22 13.33 5.11
C TRP A 118 -2.27 13.96 4.17
N PRO A 119 -2.67 15.24 4.34
CA PRO A 119 -3.73 15.84 3.52
C PRO A 119 -3.42 15.85 2.01
N ALA A 120 -2.16 16.00 1.63
CA ALA A 120 -1.75 15.99 0.23
C ALA A 120 -1.94 14.60 -0.42
N HIS A 121 -1.57 13.53 0.29
CA HIS A 121 -1.81 12.16 -0.17
C HIS A 121 -3.29 11.83 -0.22
N LEU A 122 -4.06 12.27 0.78
CA LEU A 122 -5.52 12.06 0.79
C LEU A 122 -6.20 12.79 -0.38
N ALA A 123 -5.77 14.00 -0.70
CA ALA A 123 -6.28 14.72 -1.87
C ALA A 123 -5.96 14.00 -3.18
N LEU A 124 -4.78 13.40 -3.29
CA LEU A 124 -4.37 12.61 -4.45
C LEU A 124 -5.18 11.32 -4.59
N ALA A 125 -5.36 10.60 -3.48
CA ALA A 125 -6.21 9.41 -3.44
C ALA A 125 -7.65 9.76 -3.85
N ARG A 126 -8.21 10.87 -3.33
CA ARG A 126 -9.54 11.35 -3.70
C ARG A 126 -9.68 11.68 -5.19
N LYS A 127 -8.64 12.23 -5.81
CA LYS A 127 -8.63 12.53 -7.25
C LYS A 127 -8.85 11.28 -8.11
N HIS A 128 -8.30 10.13 -7.72
CA HIS A 128 -8.38 8.89 -8.51
C HIS A 128 -9.47 7.93 -8.05
N TRP A 129 -9.67 7.82 -6.74
CA TRP A 129 -10.56 6.83 -6.14
C TRP A 129 -11.91 7.45 -5.76
N GLY A 130 -12.06 8.78 -5.75
CA GLY A 130 -13.27 9.46 -5.26
C GLY A 130 -13.27 9.61 -3.74
N GLU A 131 -14.44 9.89 -3.14
CA GLU A 131 -14.51 10.02 -1.68
C GLU A 131 -14.35 8.65 -0.98
N PRO A 132 -13.65 8.59 0.16
CA PRO A 132 -13.52 7.37 0.93
C PRO A 132 -14.82 7.00 1.63
N ASP A 133 -15.01 5.70 1.85
CA ASP A 133 -16.08 5.15 2.67
C ASP A 133 -15.81 5.41 4.17
N TYR A 134 -14.53 5.58 4.53
CA TYR A 134 -14.09 5.97 5.87
C TYR A 134 -12.82 6.83 5.82
N VAL A 135 -12.76 7.85 6.68
CA VAL A 135 -11.54 8.61 6.95
C VAL A 135 -11.52 9.00 8.42
N GLY A 136 -10.39 8.77 9.08
CA GLY A 136 -10.20 9.12 10.48
C GLY A 136 -8.72 9.18 10.87
N ASP A 137 -8.47 9.68 12.07
CA ASP A 137 -7.16 9.75 12.68
C ASP A 137 -7.23 9.49 14.19
N GLU A 138 -6.07 9.32 14.81
CA GLU A 138 -5.99 8.93 16.23
C GLU A 138 -6.46 9.99 17.24
N THR A 139 -6.83 11.19 16.79
CA THR A 139 -7.45 12.19 17.68
C THR A 139 -8.92 11.88 17.97
N ASP A 140 -9.55 11.02 17.15
CA ASP A 140 -10.90 10.52 17.37
C ASP A 140 -10.86 9.40 18.45
N PRO A 141 -11.61 9.53 19.56
CA PRO A 141 -11.65 8.50 20.60
C PRO A 141 -12.16 7.14 20.13
N ASP A 142 -12.95 7.09 19.05
CA ASP A 142 -13.51 5.86 18.50
C ASP A 142 -12.62 5.27 17.37
N PHE A 143 -11.52 5.94 17.01
CA PHE A 143 -10.67 5.61 15.86
C PHE A 143 -10.20 4.14 15.82
N LEU A 144 -9.93 3.55 16.98
CA LEU A 144 -9.44 2.17 17.10
C LEU A 144 -10.34 1.16 16.36
N ASP A 145 -11.66 1.35 16.47
CA ASP A 145 -12.66 0.39 16.01
C ASP A 145 -13.65 0.98 14.98
N ALA A 146 -13.55 2.29 14.67
CA ALA A 146 -14.55 3.00 13.87
C ALA A 146 -14.72 2.47 12.44
N TRP A 147 -13.64 2.07 11.76
CA TRP A 147 -13.74 1.38 10.46
C TRP A 147 -14.09 -0.10 10.62
N GLY A 148 -13.44 -0.74 11.57
CA GLY A 148 -13.60 -2.14 11.91
C GLY A 148 -12.75 -2.46 13.15
N PRO A 149 -13.00 -3.60 13.82
CA PRO A 149 -12.34 -3.93 15.07
C PRO A 149 -10.81 -3.90 14.94
N GLY A 150 -10.16 -3.04 15.73
CA GLY A 150 -8.72 -2.86 15.77
C GLY A 150 -8.09 -2.19 14.54
N ALA A 151 -8.88 -1.70 13.57
CA ALA A 151 -8.36 -1.10 12.34
C ALA A 151 -7.43 0.10 12.59
N GLY A 152 -7.65 0.84 13.69
CA GLY A 152 -6.85 1.99 14.09
C GLY A 152 -5.65 1.67 14.99
N ALA A 153 -5.47 0.42 15.45
CA ALA A 153 -4.56 0.09 16.56
C ALA A 153 -3.12 0.58 16.38
N ASP A 154 -2.58 0.40 15.16
CA ASP A 154 -1.22 0.78 14.80
C ASP A 154 -1.18 1.97 13.83
N ARG A 155 -2.30 2.68 13.67
CA ARG A 155 -2.45 3.74 12.68
C ARG A 155 -2.49 5.11 13.38
N ARG A 156 -1.93 6.10 12.71
CA ARG A 156 -2.15 7.52 13.04
C ARG A 156 -3.26 8.12 12.17
N HIS A 157 -3.26 7.75 10.90
CA HIS A 157 -4.29 8.13 9.93
C HIS A 157 -4.74 6.90 9.15
N LEU A 158 -6.02 6.86 8.80
CA LEU A 158 -6.58 5.80 7.97
C LEU A 158 -7.70 6.38 7.09
N ALA A 159 -7.63 6.10 5.79
CA ALA A 159 -8.74 6.27 4.87
C ALA A 159 -8.95 4.99 4.07
N VAL A 160 -10.20 4.57 3.92
CA VAL A 160 -10.57 3.32 3.25
C VAL A 160 -11.62 3.56 2.17
N TRP A 161 -11.42 2.91 1.02
CA TRP A 161 -12.37 2.84 -0.08
C TRP A 161 -12.72 1.37 -0.36
N VAL A 162 -13.99 1.03 -0.35
CA VAL A 162 -14.48 -0.33 -0.66
C VAL A 162 -14.79 -0.42 -2.15
N ARG A 163 -14.15 -1.37 -2.82
CA ARG A 163 -14.35 -1.66 -4.24
C ARG A 163 -14.79 -3.11 -4.40
N PRO A 164 -15.41 -3.48 -5.54
CA PRO A 164 -15.73 -4.88 -5.80
C PRO A 164 -14.49 -5.77 -5.68
N GLY A 165 -14.46 -6.62 -4.65
CA GLY A 165 -13.35 -7.54 -4.34
C GLY A 165 -12.12 -6.92 -3.71
N ALA A 166 -12.16 -5.67 -3.22
CA ALA A 166 -11.00 -5.07 -2.60
C ALA A 166 -11.32 -3.89 -1.66
N GLN A 167 -10.36 -3.59 -0.80
CA GLN A 167 -10.32 -2.37 0.00
C GLN A 167 -9.02 -1.63 -0.26
N PHE A 168 -9.13 -0.37 -0.66
CA PHE A 168 -7.98 0.49 -0.86
C PHE A 168 -7.76 1.22 0.44
N HIS A 169 -6.58 1.10 1.02
CA HIS A 169 -6.22 1.74 2.27
C HIS A 169 -5.15 2.77 1.97
N LEU A 170 -5.38 4.01 2.37
CA LEU A 170 -4.35 5.01 2.58
C LEU A 170 -4.15 5.10 4.08
N PHE A 171 -2.92 5.05 4.57
CA PHE A 171 -2.64 5.04 6.02
C PHE A 171 -1.25 5.56 6.36
N SER A 172 -1.07 5.95 7.61
CA SER A 172 0.25 6.10 8.21
C SER A 172 0.31 5.34 9.52
N ASN A 173 1.46 4.73 9.81
CA ASN A 173 1.66 4.05 11.09
C ASN A 173 1.85 5.05 12.21
N LYS A 174 1.29 4.73 13.38
CA LYS A 174 1.55 5.48 14.61
C LYS A 174 3.00 5.23 15.06
N PRO A 175 3.85 6.26 15.19
CA PRO A 175 5.19 6.08 15.72
C PRO A 175 5.13 5.71 17.21
N THR A 176 5.81 4.63 17.62
CA THR A 176 5.86 4.16 19.01
C THR A 176 7.28 4.23 19.57
N LYS A 177 7.40 4.49 20.89
CA LYS A 177 8.69 4.46 21.61
C LYS A 177 9.12 3.04 22.00
N ASP A 178 8.14 2.19 22.30
CA ASP A 178 8.36 0.81 22.77
C ASP A 178 7.24 -0.10 22.24
N PRO A 179 7.50 -0.98 21.26
CA PRO A 179 8.77 -1.09 20.53
C PRO A 179 9.06 0.19 19.74
N LEU A 180 10.34 0.51 19.53
CA LEU A 180 10.71 1.71 18.77
C LEU A 180 10.34 1.54 17.29
N THR A 181 9.53 2.45 16.75
CA THR A 181 9.28 2.55 15.31
C THR A 181 10.47 3.26 14.64
N PRO A 182 11.27 2.57 13.81
CA PRO A 182 12.50 3.17 13.26
C PRO A 182 12.26 4.11 12.07
N ALA A 183 11.09 4.01 11.43
CA ALA A 183 10.68 4.82 10.28
C ALA A 183 9.15 4.87 10.13
N VAL A 184 8.63 6.00 9.62
CA VAL A 184 7.21 6.18 9.26
C VAL A 184 7.07 6.96 7.96
N GLY A 185 5.90 6.88 7.35
CA GLY A 185 5.51 7.63 6.16
C GLY A 185 4.02 7.44 5.89
N VAL A 186 3.53 8.09 4.85
CA VAL A 186 2.19 7.83 4.31
C VAL A 186 2.30 6.71 3.29
N ASN A 187 1.45 5.70 3.42
CA ASN A 187 1.49 4.48 2.61
C ASN A 187 0.09 4.21 2.07
N TYR A 188 0.01 3.43 0.99
CA TYR A 188 -1.25 2.91 0.50
C TYR A 188 -1.08 1.52 -0.09
N ALA A 189 -2.15 0.75 0.00
CA ALA A 189 -2.21 -0.60 -0.54
C ALA A 189 -3.65 -0.99 -0.87
N VAL A 190 -3.80 -1.99 -1.72
CA VAL A 190 -5.08 -2.62 -2.04
C VAL A 190 -5.09 -4.00 -1.40
N TYR A 191 -5.93 -4.18 -0.38
CA TYR A 191 -6.25 -5.48 0.19
C TYR A 191 -7.33 -6.13 -0.66
N ILE A 192 -7.15 -7.38 -1.06
CA ILE A 192 -8.05 -8.09 -1.96
C ILE A 192 -8.82 -9.14 -1.16
N ASP A 193 -10.15 -9.17 -1.35
CA ASP A 193 -11.09 -10.06 -0.69
C ASP A 193 -11.44 -11.30 -1.54
#